data_AF-A0A1R4AZL8-F1
#
_entry.id   AF-A0A1R4AZL8-F1
#
_cell.length_a   1.000
_cell.length_b   1.000
_cell.length_c   1.000
_cell.angle_alpha   90.00
_cell.angle_beta   90.00
_cell.angle_gamma   90.00
#
_symmetry.space_group_name_H-M   'P 1'
#
loop_
_entity.id
_entity.type
_entity.pdbx_description
1 polymer ?
#
loop_
_entity_poly.entity_id
_entity_poly.type
_entity_poly.pdbx_seq_one_letter_code
_entity_poly.pdbx_strand_id
1 'polypeptide(L)'
;MPWIYAIVGLLIGIVVGIIITRLTTPQYKSQKSLHNELQHANYELEQQRQEFADHLSQSADLLDTLGKDYTKIYQHMAKTSAELLAHLPEQDNPFDKLVSQEKPDNTDKNTSEDDSLPPKDYASGATGLLKGEEKQFLDSSEVIKNQAS
;
A
#
# COMPACT_ATOMS: atom_id res chain seq x y z
N MET A 1 -44.86 58.82 -10.43
CA MET A 1 -45.14 57.40 -10.13
C MET A 1 -43.83 56.63 -10.05
N PRO A 2 -43.41 56.17 -8.87
CA PRO A 2 -42.09 55.55 -8.64
C PRO A 2 -41.88 54.21 -9.35
N TRP A 3 -42.93 53.61 -9.93
CA TRP A 3 -42.90 52.32 -10.62
C TRP A 3 -42.00 52.25 -11.86
N ILE A 4 -41.66 53.39 -12.47
CA ILE A 4 -40.92 53.46 -13.74
C ILE A 4 -39.45 53.11 -13.51
N TYR A 5 -38.91 53.52 -12.35
CA TYR A 5 -37.54 53.20 -11.95
C TYR A 5 -37.37 51.71 -11.67
N ALA A 6 -38.41 51.04 -11.18
CA ALA A 6 -38.40 49.59 -10.99
C ALA A 6 -38.30 48.84 -12.34
N ILE A 7 -39.05 49.30 -13.35
CA ILE A 7 -39.03 48.70 -14.70
C ILE A 7 -37.67 48.93 -15.38
N VAL A 8 -37.11 50.13 -15.26
CA VAL A 8 -35.79 50.46 -15.83
C VAL A 8 -34.67 49.69 -15.13
N GLY A 9 -34.70 49.60 -13.80
CA GLY A 9 -33.75 48.80 -13.03
C GLY A 9 -33.80 47.30 -13.38
N LEU A 10 -35.00 46.76 -13.62
CA LEU A 10 -35.18 45.37 -14.04
C LEU A 10 -34.56 45.10 -15.41
N LEU A 11 -34.75 46.00 -16.38
CA LEU A 11 -34.13 45.86 -17.70
C LEU A 11 -32.60 45.88 -17.63
N ILE A 12 -32.03 46.79 -16.86
CA ILE A 12 -30.58 46.87 -16.65
C ILE A 12 -30.06 45.63 -15.91
N GLY A 13 -30.78 45.19 -14.89
CA GLY A 13 -30.45 43.97 -14.13
C GLY A 13 -30.44 42.72 -15.00
N ILE A 14 -31.37 42.60 -15.96
CA ILE A 14 -31.40 41.48 -16.91
C ILE A 14 -30.16 41.51 -17.82
N VAL A 15 -29.81 42.68 -18.37
CA VAL A 15 -28.64 42.80 -19.26
C VAL A 15 -27.35 42.47 -18.50
N VAL A 16 -27.18 43.03 -17.30
CA VAL A 16 -26.01 42.75 -16.46
C VAL A 16 -25.99 41.29 -16.00
N GLY A 17 -27.15 40.73 -15.64
CA GLY A 17 -27.29 39.33 -15.26
C GLY A 17 -26.85 38.38 -16.38
N ILE A 18 -27.29 38.62 -17.62
CA ILE A 18 -26.87 37.83 -18.79
C ILE A 18 -25.35 37.90 -18.98
N ILE A 19 -24.74 39.09 -18.86
CA ILE A 19 -23.30 39.26 -19.02
C ILE A 19 -22.53 38.47 -17.96
N ILE A 20 -22.94 38.56 -16.69
CA ILE A 20 -22.30 37.84 -15.58
C ILE A 20 -22.45 36.33 -15.79
N THR A 21 -23.66 35.83 -16.05
CA THR A 21 -23.89 34.40 -16.28
C THR A 21 -23.04 33.88 -17.42
N ARG A 22 -22.96 34.60 -18.54
CA ARG A 22 -22.18 34.21 -19.72
C ARG A 22 -20.67 34.19 -19.46
N LEU A 23 -20.16 35.06 -18.58
CA LEU A 23 -18.77 35.01 -18.11
C LEU A 23 -18.52 33.85 -17.13
N THR A 24 -19.52 33.50 -16.30
CA THR A 24 -19.42 32.46 -15.28
C THR A 24 -19.78 31.04 -15.77
N THR A 25 -20.16 30.86 -17.05
CA THR A 25 -20.49 29.53 -17.60
C THR A 25 -19.36 28.67 -18.21
N PRO A 26 -18.04 28.86 -17.99
CA PRO A 26 -17.04 27.92 -18.52
C PRO A 26 -17.05 26.54 -17.81
N GLN A 27 -17.78 26.40 -16.71
CA GLN A 27 -17.85 25.21 -15.82
C GLN A 27 -18.23 23.89 -16.54
N TYR A 28 -18.94 23.92 -17.68
CA TYR A 28 -19.33 22.69 -18.39
C TYR A 28 -18.16 22.02 -19.12
N LYS A 29 -17.12 22.79 -19.50
CA LYS A 29 -15.90 22.21 -20.08
C LYS A 29 -15.02 21.56 -19.01
N SER A 30 -15.04 22.12 -17.79
CA SER A 30 -14.28 21.65 -16.64
C SER A 30 -14.72 20.26 -16.15
N GLN A 31 -16.02 19.93 -16.25
CA GLN A 31 -16.49 18.59 -15.86
C GLN A 31 -15.99 17.49 -16.81
N LYS A 32 -15.90 17.78 -18.11
CA LYS A 32 -15.39 16.82 -19.09
C LYS A 32 -13.89 16.63 -18.97
N SER A 33 -13.14 17.70 -18.67
CA SER A 33 -11.70 17.58 -18.38
C SER A 33 -11.46 16.82 -17.08
N LEU A 34 -12.25 17.07 -16.03
CA LEU A 34 -12.10 16.37 -14.75
C LEU A 34 -12.41 14.87 -14.86
N HIS A 35 -13.43 14.50 -15.63
CA HIS A 35 -13.73 13.09 -15.91
C HIS A 35 -12.62 12.42 -16.74
N ASN A 36 -12.07 13.13 -17.74
CA ASN A 36 -10.93 12.63 -18.51
C ASN A 36 -9.67 12.49 -17.67
N GLU A 37 -9.42 13.40 -16.74
CA GLU A 37 -8.26 13.37 -15.85
C GLU A 37 -8.36 12.19 -14.87
N LEU A 38 -9.56 11.90 -14.34
CA LEU A 38 -9.79 10.68 -13.55
C LEU A 38 -9.59 9.41 -14.38
N GLN A 39 -10.11 9.36 -15.61
CA GLN A 39 -9.92 8.20 -16.51
C GLN A 39 -8.43 7.99 -16.81
N HIS A 40 -7.69 9.07 -17.09
CA HIS A 40 -6.25 9.04 -17.36
C HIS A 40 -5.45 8.55 -16.15
N ALA A 41 -5.73 9.07 -14.96
CA ALA A 41 -5.05 8.65 -13.74
C ALA A 41 -5.31 7.17 -13.41
N ASN A 42 -6.55 6.67 -13.62
CA ASN A 42 -6.83 5.25 -13.43
C ASN A 42 -6.11 4.38 -14.47
N TYR A 43 -6.04 4.83 -15.71
CA TYR A 43 -5.30 4.13 -16.76
C TYR A 43 -3.80 4.06 -16.47
N GLU A 44 -3.19 5.17 -16.02
CA GLU A 44 -1.79 5.21 -15.61
C GLU A 44 -1.51 4.29 -14.42
N LEU A 45 -2.41 4.23 -13.43
CA LEU A 45 -2.28 3.31 -12.29
C LEU A 45 -2.36 1.85 -12.74
N GLU A 46 -3.28 1.52 -13.64
CA GLU A 46 -3.40 0.15 -14.16
C GLU A 46 -2.15 -0.25 -14.96
N GLN A 47 -1.63 0.67 -15.78
CA GLN A 47 -0.39 0.45 -16.53
C GLN A 47 0.80 0.23 -15.59
N GLN A 48 0.93 1.03 -14.53
CA GLN A 48 1.95 0.80 -13.50
C GLN A 48 1.78 -0.54 -12.81
N ARG A 49 0.55 -0.96 -12.49
CA ARG A 49 0.28 -2.26 -11.87
C ARG A 49 0.72 -3.41 -12.75
N GLN A 50 0.48 -3.31 -14.06
CA GLN A 50 0.91 -4.30 -15.03
C GLN A 50 2.44 -4.34 -15.16
N GLU A 51 3.08 -3.18 -15.26
CA GLU A 51 4.55 -3.08 -15.31
C GLU A 51 5.20 -3.62 -14.03
N PHE A 52 4.62 -3.36 -12.85
CA PHE A 52 5.08 -3.95 -11.58
C PHE A 52 4.90 -5.47 -11.54
N ALA A 53 3.79 -6.00 -12.07
CA ALA A 53 3.56 -7.45 -12.11
C ALA A 53 4.58 -8.15 -13.01
N ASP A 54 4.90 -7.57 -14.17
CA ASP A 54 5.92 -8.09 -15.08
C ASP A 54 7.32 -8.04 -14.45
N HIS A 55 7.68 -6.91 -13.82
CA HIS A 55 8.96 -6.77 -13.11
C HIS A 55 9.09 -7.72 -11.91
N LEU A 56 8.01 -7.94 -11.15
CA LEU A 56 8.02 -8.90 -10.04
C LEU A 56 8.14 -10.34 -10.54
N SER A 57 7.54 -10.67 -11.68
CA SER A 57 7.70 -11.99 -12.31
C SER A 57 9.15 -12.22 -12.73
N GLN A 58 9.76 -11.23 -13.40
CA GLN A 58 11.18 -11.28 -13.75
C GLN A 58 12.09 -11.33 -12.50
N SER A 59 11.72 -10.60 -11.45
CA SER A 59 12.45 -10.63 -10.18
C SER A 59 12.34 -11.99 -9.51
N ALA A 60 11.19 -12.67 -9.58
CA ALA A 60 11.01 -14.01 -9.04
C ALA A 60 11.90 -15.03 -9.76
N ASP A 61 12.02 -14.95 -11.09
CA ASP A 61 12.95 -15.80 -11.87
C ASP A 61 14.42 -15.56 -11.49
N LEU A 62 14.81 -14.29 -11.31
CA LEU A 62 16.14 -13.92 -10.82
C LEU A 62 16.36 -14.43 -9.39
N LEU A 63 15.35 -14.34 -8.51
CA LEU A 63 15.42 -14.77 -7.12
C LEU A 63 15.52 -16.29 -7.00
N ASP A 64 14.82 -17.04 -7.85
CA ASP A 64 14.95 -18.50 -7.97
C ASP A 64 16.37 -18.90 -8.41
N THR A 65 16.93 -18.20 -9.40
CA THR A 65 18.31 -18.40 -9.84
C THR A 65 19.30 -18.10 -8.70
N LEU A 66 19.09 -17.01 -7.96
CA LEU A 66 19.92 -16.64 -6.83
C LEU A 66 19.84 -17.66 -5.69
N GLY A 67 18.64 -18.18 -5.38
CA GLY A 67 18.46 -19.24 -4.39
C GLY A 67 19.22 -20.51 -4.77
N LYS A 68 19.13 -20.93 -6.04
CA LYS A 68 19.90 -22.07 -6.57
C LYS A 68 21.40 -21.85 -6.47
N ASP A 69 21.89 -20.66 -6.83
CA ASP A 69 23.31 -20.35 -6.77
C ASP A 69 23.82 -20.22 -5.32
N TYR A 70 23.00 -19.70 -4.41
CA TYR A 70 23.30 -19.71 -2.97
C TYR A 70 23.52 -21.13 -2.45
N THR A 71 22.61 -22.05 -2.76
CA THR A 71 22.74 -23.47 -2.37
C THR A 71 24.00 -24.10 -2.98
N LYS A 72 24.30 -23.85 -4.26
CA LYS A 72 25.52 -24.36 -4.91
C LYS A 72 26.79 -23.85 -4.24
N ILE A 73 26.85 -22.55 -3.93
CA ILE A 73 28.02 -21.95 -3.26
C ILE A 73 28.20 -22.61 -1.89
N TYR A 74 27.11 -22.80 -1.15
CA TYR A 74 27.19 -23.47 0.14
C TYR A 74 27.64 -24.93 0.02
N GLN A 75 27.06 -25.71 -0.91
CA GLN A 75 27.47 -27.09 -1.18
C GLN A 75 28.95 -27.17 -1.59
N HIS A 76 29.41 -26.23 -2.41
CA HIS A 76 30.81 -26.15 -2.80
C HIS A 76 31.70 -25.83 -1.60
N MET A 77 31.35 -24.85 -0.77
CA MET A 77 32.09 -24.53 0.45
C MET A 77 32.12 -25.71 1.41
N ALA A 78 30.98 -26.37 1.66
CA ALA A 78 30.91 -27.55 2.51
C ALA A 78 31.83 -28.69 1.99
N LYS A 79 31.80 -28.96 0.68
CA LYS A 79 32.67 -29.96 0.04
C LYS A 79 34.14 -29.59 0.09
N THR A 80 34.49 -28.34 -0.24
CA THR A 80 35.88 -27.84 -0.17
C THR A 80 36.38 -27.84 1.27
N SER A 81 35.56 -27.45 2.24
CA SER A 81 35.89 -27.54 3.66
C SER A 81 36.13 -28.98 4.07
N ALA A 82 35.26 -29.92 3.69
CA ALA A 82 35.47 -31.35 3.99
C ALA A 82 36.75 -31.91 3.35
N GLU A 83 37.11 -31.47 2.14
CA GLU A 83 38.32 -31.89 1.45
C GLU A 83 39.60 -31.29 2.08
N LEU A 84 39.60 -30.00 2.40
CA LEU A 84 40.76 -29.31 2.99
C LEU A 84 40.93 -29.60 4.48
N LEU A 85 39.83 -29.88 5.19
CA LEU A 85 39.80 -30.19 6.63
C LEU A 85 39.71 -31.69 6.91
N ALA A 86 39.94 -32.56 5.91
CA ALA A 86 39.89 -34.02 6.06
C ALA A 86 40.81 -34.60 7.17
N HIS A 87 41.72 -33.79 7.72
CA HIS A 87 42.63 -34.14 8.82
C HIS A 87 42.20 -33.58 10.19
N LEU A 88 41.08 -32.84 10.28
CA LEU A 88 40.49 -32.32 11.53
C LEU A 88 39.17 -33.04 11.83
N PRO A 89 38.78 -33.17 13.11
CA PRO A 89 37.50 -33.80 13.47
C PRO A 89 36.31 -33.01 12.88
N GLU A 90 35.28 -33.71 12.41
CA GLU A 90 34.05 -33.14 11.77
C GLU A 90 33.35 -32.06 12.62
N GLN A 91 33.63 -32.02 13.93
CA GLN A 91 33.10 -31.04 14.87
C GLN A 91 33.57 -29.58 14.60
N ASP A 92 34.69 -29.38 13.90
CA ASP A 92 35.24 -28.06 13.60
C ASP A 92 34.83 -27.50 12.22
N ASN A 93 33.96 -28.19 11.46
CA ASN A 93 33.49 -27.70 10.16
C ASN A 93 32.24 -26.82 10.32
N PRO A 94 32.34 -25.48 10.15
CA PRO A 94 31.18 -24.59 10.28
C PRO A 94 30.14 -24.76 9.16
N PHE A 95 30.44 -25.52 8.10
CA PHE A 95 29.59 -25.69 6.92
C PHE A 95 28.82 -27.03 6.86
N ASP A 96 28.94 -27.90 7.85
CA ASP A 96 28.22 -29.20 7.85
C ASP A 96 26.77 -29.13 8.34
N LYS A 97 26.42 -28.06 9.07
CA LYS A 97 25.11 -27.94 9.74
C LYS A 97 23.91 -27.89 8.78
N LEU A 98 24.04 -27.28 7.60
CA LEU A 98 22.92 -27.18 6.65
C LEU A 98 22.83 -28.39 5.69
N VAL A 99 23.95 -29.02 5.33
CA VAL A 99 23.93 -30.26 4.51
C VAL A 99 23.25 -31.39 5.29
N SER A 100 23.46 -31.44 6.61
CA SER A 100 22.79 -32.39 7.49
C SER A 100 21.30 -32.10 7.66
N GLN A 101 20.86 -30.85 7.50
CA GLN A 101 19.46 -30.45 7.61
C GLN A 101 18.63 -30.80 6.35
N GLU A 102 19.29 -31.05 5.22
CA GLU A 102 18.64 -31.53 3.98
C GLU A 102 18.39 -33.06 4.01
N LYS A 103 18.92 -33.80 4.99
CA LYS A 103 18.46 -35.16 5.29
C LYS A 103 17.14 -35.08 6.05
N PRO A 104 16.07 -35.76 5.59
CA PRO A 104 14.79 -35.75 6.28
C PRO A 104 14.88 -36.68 7.50
N ASP A 105 15.49 -36.20 8.58
CA ASP A 105 15.33 -36.85 9.87
C ASP A 105 14.10 -36.25 10.57
N ASN A 106 13.14 -37.14 10.85
CA ASN A 106 11.90 -36.81 11.51
C ASN A 106 12.20 -36.65 13.00
N THR A 107 12.45 -35.43 13.47
CA THR A 107 12.47 -35.18 14.92
C THR A 107 11.97 -33.76 15.23
N ASP A 108 10.75 -33.75 15.77
CA ASP A 108 10.13 -32.78 16.68
C ASP A 108 10.74 -31.37 16.80
N LYS A 109 10.05 -30.39 16.22
CA LYS A 109 10.21 -28.97 16.56
C LYS A 109 9.27 -28.60 17.70
N ASN A 110 9.79 -28.65 18.91
CA ASN A 110 9.36 -27.77 19.99
C ASN A 110 10.48 -26.75 20.21
N THR A 111 10.10 -25.48 20.42
CA THR A 111 10.93 -24.39 20.98
C THR A 111 11.66 -23.44 20.00
N SER A 112 11.28 -22.16 20.16
CA SER A 112 12.00 -20.91 19.85
C SER A 112 11.84 -20.28 18.46
N GLU A 113 10.71 -19.62 18.26
CA GLU A 113 10.58 -18.48 17.34
C GLU A 113 10.82 -17.17 18.12
N ASP A 114 12.06 -16.76 18.41
CA ASP A 114 12.30 -15.38 18.88
C ASP A 114 13.77 -14.93 18.84
N ASP A 115 14.52 -15.10 17.73
CA ASP A 115 15.92 -14.63 17.72
C ASP A 115 16.46 -14.09 16.38
N SER A 116 15.61 -13.69 15.43
CA SER A 116 16.12 -13.09 14.17
C SER A 116 15.16 -12.16 13.42
N LEU A 117 14.24 -11.49 14.11
CA LEU A 117 13.45 -10.43 13.47
C LEU A 117 14.17 -9.08 13.64
N PRO A 118 14.42 -8.31 12.56
CA PRO A 118 14.86 -6.93 12.71
C PRO A 118 13.83 -6.14 13.53
N PRO A 119 14.24 -5.06 14.21
CA PRO A 119 13.33 -4.26 15.02
C PRO A 119 12.11 -3.87 14.20
N LYS A 120 10.92 -4.15 14.71
CA LYS A 120 9.67 -3.73 14.10
C LYS A 120 9.51 -2.22 14.33
N ASP A 121 10.15 -1.42 13.48
CA ASP A 121 10.09 0.07 13.52
C ASP A 121 8.72 0.63 13.11
N TYR A 122 7.75 -0.23 12.82
CA TYR A 122 6.36 0.16 12.65
C TYR A 122 5.66 0.18 14.01
N ALA A 123 5.29 1.37 14.46
CA ALA A 123 4.30 1.54 15.52
C ALA A 123 3.02 0.82 15.09
N SER A 124 2.75 -0.34 15.69
CA SER A 124 1.51 -1.08 15.49
C SER A 124 0.40 -0.34 16.25
N GLY A 125 -0.07 0.77 15.67
CA GLY A 125 -1.08 1.65 16.26
C GLY A 125 -0.71 3.12 16.15
N ALA A 126 -1.73 3.97 16.04
CA ALA A 126 -1.58 5.42 15.97
C ALA A 126 -1.01 5.96 17.29
N THR A 127 0.31 6.12 17.39
CA THR A 127 0.96 6.80 18.51
C THR A 127 1.02 8.29 18.20
N GLY A 128 0.06 9.06 18.73
CA GLY A 128 0.03 10.51 18.57
C GLY A 128 -1.08 11.14 19.40
N LEU A 129 -1.01 12.46 19.60
CA LEU A 129 -2.01 13.29 20.29
C LEU A 129 -3.41 13.26 19.64
N LEU A 130 -3.53 12.67 18.45
CA LEU A 130 -4.78 12.46 17.74
C LEU A 130 -5.20 10.99 17.86
N LYS A 131 -5.26 10.46 19.09
CA LYS A 131 -6.02 9.25 19.35
C LYS A 131 -7.49 9.62 19.14
N GLY A 132 -8.01 9.33 17.95
CA GLY A 132 -9.43 9.50 17.66
C GLY A 132 -10.19 8.76 18.75
N GLU A 133 -10.97 9.49 19.54
CA GLU A 133 -12.01 8.85 20.35
C GLU A 133 -12.80 7.93 19.43
N GLU A 134 -12.97 6.69 19.87
CA GLU A 134 -13.86 5.75 19.23
C GLU A 134 -15.22 6.44 19.12
N LYS A 135 -15.57 6.86 17.89
CA LYS A 135 -16.85 7.50 17.64
C LYS A 135 -17.91 6.46 17.94
N GLN A 136 -18.53 6.58 19.11
CA GLN A 136 -19.74 5.84 19.43
C GLN A 136 -20.78 6.25 18.39
N PHE A 137 -21.13 5.30 17.52
CA PHE A 137 -22.22 5.47 16.58
C PHE A 137 -23.51 5.52 17.40
N LEU A 138 -23.95 6.73 17.74
CA LEU A 138 -25.27 6.97 18.31
C LEU A 138 -26.30 6.64 17.23
N ASP A 139 -27.03 5.54 17.42
CA ASP A 139 -28.19 5.25 16.60
C ASP A 139 -29.25 6.33 16.87
N SER A 140 -29.57 7.08 15.81
CA SER A 140 -30.54 8.17 15.82
C SER A 140 -31.94 7.77 16.33
N SER A 141 -32.25 6.47 16.39
CA SER A 141 -33.51 5.95 16.92
C SER A 141 -33.65 6.14 18.44
N GLU A 142 -32.54 6.16 19.20
CA GLU A 142 -32.57 6.19 20.65
C GLU A 142 -32.77 7.62 21.22
N VAL A 143 -32.26 8.62 20.50
CA VAL A 143 -32.33 10.04 20.90
C VAL A 143 -33.77 10.58 20.86
N ILE A 144 -34.61 10.08 19.95
CA ILE A 144 -35.99 10.54 19.80
C ILE A 144 -36.90 9.97 20.91
N LYS A 145 -36.57 8.80 21.46
CA LYS A 145 -37.38 8.14 22.49
C LYS A 145 -37.25 8.80 23.86
N ASN A 146 -36.08 9.37 24.16
CA ASN A 146 -35.81 10.04 25.45
C ASN A 146 -36.27 11.50 25.50
N GLN A 147 -36.68 12.10 24.38
CA GLN A 147 -37.24 13.45 24.31
C GLN A 147 -38.78 13.48 24.37
N ALA A 148 -39.42 12.30 24.35
CA ALA A 148 -40.88 12.16 24.31
C ALA A 148 -41.48 11.63 25.63
N SER A 149 -40.76 11.72 26.75
CA SER A 149 -41.28 11.38 28.07
C SER A 149 -41.08 12.49 29.10
#